data_AF-A0AAU8YHR7-F1
#
_entry.id   AF-A0AAU8YHR7-F1
#
_cell.length_a   1.000
_cell.length_b   1.000
_cell.length_c   1.000
_cell.angle_alpha   90.00
_cell.angle_beta   90.00
_cell.angle_gamma   90.00
#
_symmetry.space_group_name_H-M   'P 1'
#
loop_
_entity.id
_entity.type
_entity.pdbx_description
1 polymer ?
#
loop_
_entity_poly.entity_id
_entity_poly.type
_entity_poly.pdbx_seq_one_letter_code
_entity_poly.pdbx_strand_id
1 'polypeptide(L)'
;MRRAYLLMGVCLALLLGGCAGSVHDPLAPKTAGNVDLKRYQGKWYELARLPMRYQEGCEQSEAHYNLRPDGSYGVLNRCRTMGDEWLRAEGHANIQEPGHTDKLWVEFDNWFTRLVPGVARGEYWILYVDDHYRTAIVGSPDRKYLWILSRTPTLPAWERENLLSRARQQGYDTSRLIWRASDQQIVKMH
;
A
#
# COMPACT_ATOMS: atom_id res chain seq x y z
N MET A 1 -39.81 46.02 -39.73
CA MET A 1 -39.87 44.55 -39.47
C MET A 1 -38.42 44.07 -39.33
N ARG A 2 -37.91 43.83 -38.10
CA ARG A 2 -37.71 42.50 -37.48
C ARG A 2 -36.96 41.56 -38.45
N ARG A 3 -35.68 41.20 -38.31
CA ARG A 3 -35.01 40.36 -37.27
C ARG A 3 -33.50 40.30 -37.61
N ALA A 4 -32.61 40.61 -36.67
CA ALA A 4 -31.93 39.70 -35.73
C ALA A 4 -30.66 39.04 -36.32
N TYR A 5 -29.51 39.45 -35.78
CA TYR A 5 -28.21 38.79 -35.93
C TYR A 5 -28.25 37.37 -35.36
N LEU A 6 -27.65 36.40 -36.05
CA LEU A 6 -27.26 35.13 -35.45
C LEU A 6 -25.86 34.75 -35.93
N LEU A 7 -24.90 34.98 -35.02
CA LEU A 7 -23.60 34.34 -34.94
C LEU A 7 -23.76 32.81 -34.87
N MET A 8 -22.99 32.06 -35.66
CA MET A 8 -22.29 30.83 -35.25
C MET A 8 -21.83 30.05 -36.49
N GLY A 9 -20.55 30.15 -36.82
CA GLY A 9 -19.83 29.13 -37.59
C GLY A 9 -18.77 28.54 -36.66
N VAL A 10 -19.19 27.53 -35.89
CA VAL A 10 -18.44 26.92 -34.79
C VAL A 10 -17.12 26.30 -35.28
N CYS A 11 -16.06 26.58 -34.52
CA CYS A 11 -14.73 25.99 -34.61
C CYS A 11 -14.78 24.46 -34.72
N LEU A 12 -13.95 23.97 -35.64
CA LEU A 12 -13.47 22.61 -35.77
C LEU A 12 -12.86 22.12 -34.43
N ALA A 13 -13.65 21.50 -33.57
CA ALA A 13 -13.16 20.78 -32.41
C ALA A 13 -12.92 19.32 -32.80
N LEU A 14 -11.64 19.01 -33.02
CA LEU A 14 -11.09 17.68 -33.17
C LEU A 14 -11.65 16.74 -32.08
N LEU A 15 -12.36 15.70 -32.52
CA LEU A 15 -12.65 14.52 -31.72
C LEU A 15 -11.33 13.80 -31.45
N LEU A 16 -10.64 14.18 -30.37
CA LEU A 16 -9.65 13.31 -29.74
C LEU A 16 -10.42 12.19 -29.04
N GLY A 17 -10.73 11.16 -29.82
CA GLY A 17 -11.03 9.83 -29.31
C GLY A 17 -9.79 9.28 -28.61
N GLY A 18 -9.56 9.70 -27.38
CA GLY A 18 -8.62 9.07 -26.48
C GLY A 18 -9.23 7.75 -26.02
N CYS A 19 -8.95 6.66 -26.74
CA CYS A 19 -9.08 5.33 -26.16
C CYS A 19 -8.13 5.27 -24.97
N ALA A 20 -8.65 5.49 -23.76
CA ALA A 20 -7.98 5.13 -22.52
C ALA A 20 -7.93 3.60 -22.44
N GLY A 21 -7.07 2.98 -23.26
CA GLY A 21 -6.64 1.62 -23.03
C GLY A 21 -5.89 1.61 -21.70
N SER A 22 -6.33 0.79 -20.76
CA SER A 22 -5.55 0.46 -19.57
C SER A 22 -4.16 0.03 -20.04
N VAL A 23 -3.14 0.84 -19.72
CA VAL A 23 -1.75 0.51 -20.02
C VAL A 23 -1.40 -0.67 -19.11
N HIS A 24 -1.58 -1.88 -19.62
CA HIS A 24 -1.07 -3.08 -18.98
C HIS A 24 0.44 -3.04 -19.16
N ASP A 25 1.16 -2.53 -18.16
CA ASP A 25 2.63 -2.58 -18.15
C ASP A 25 3.06 -4.04 -17.93
N PRO A 26 3.59 -4.73 -18.95
CA PRO A 26 3.99 -6.13 -18.82
C PRO A 26 5.17 -6.32 -17.85
N LEU A 27 5.83 -5.23 -17.45
CA LEU A 27 6.91 -5.21 -16.48
C LEU A 27 6.43 -4.90 -15.05
N ALA A 28 5.13 -4.66 -14.84
CA ALA A 28 4.60 -4.45 -13.50
C ALA A 28 4.80 -5.70 -12.61
N PRO A 29 5.05 -5.54 -11.30
CA PRO A 29 5.10 -6.66 -10.37
C PRO A 29 3.82 -7.49 -10.41
N LYS A 30 3.98 -8.81 -10.34
CA LYS A 30 2.83 -9.72 -10.23
C LYS A 30 2.25 -9.65 -8.81
N THR A 31 0.94 -9.66 -8.74
CA THR A 31 0.17 -9.62 -7.49
C THR A 31 -0.44 -10.98 -7.16
N ALA A 32 -0.92 -11.14 -5.92
CA ALA A 32 -1.44 -12.41 -5.40
C ALA A 32 -2.76 -12.86 -6.05
N GLY A 33 -3.40 -12.01 -6.85
CA GLY A 33 -4.69 -12.27 -7.47
C GLY A 33 -5.84 -12.10 -6.48
N ASN A 34 -6.61 -13.16 -6.26
CA ASN A 34 -7.78 -13.11 -5.39
C ASN A 34 -7.37 -13.31 -3.92
N VAL A 35 -7.24 -12.20 -3.19
CA VAL A 35 -7.03 -12.19 -1.74
C VAL A 35 -8.38 -12.19 -1.02
N ASP A 36 -8.64 -13.20 -0.19
CA ASP A 36 -9.71 -13.15 0.82
C ASP A 36 -9.43 -12.06 1.86
N LEU A 37 -10.11 -10.93 1.69
CA LEU A 37 -10.01 -9.77 2.56
C LEU A 37 -10.46 -10.06 4.00
N LYS A 38 -11.45 -10.92 4.19
CA LYS A 38 -11.90 -11.28 5.55
C LYS A 38 -10.80 -12.02 6.31
N ARG A 39 -9.98 -12.83 5.63
CA ARG A 39 -8.81 -13.48 6.24
C ARG A 39 -7.61 -12.55 6.36
N TYR A 40 -7.50 -11.55 5.49
CA TYR A 40 -6.41 -10.56 5.50
C TYR A 40 -6.54 -9.52 6.63
N GLN A 41 -7.75 -9.28 7.14
CA GLN A 41 -7.97 -8.34 8.23
C GLN A 41 -7.21 -8.70 9.52
N GLY A 42 -7.22 -7.80 10.49
CA GLY A 42 -6.52 -7.93 11.77
C GLY A 42 -5.12 -7.35 11.75
N LYS A 43 -4.32 -7.74 12.74
CA LYS A 43 -2.98 -7.20 12.96
C LYS A 43 -1.92 -7.90 12.11
N TRP A 44 -1.03 -7.10 11.56
CA TRP A 44 0.21 -7.51 10.90
C TRP A 44 1.38 -6.75 11.51
N TYR A 45 2.45 -7.48 11.78
CA TYR A 45 3.75 -6.92 12.12
C TYR A 45 4.51 -6.62 10.84
N GLU A 46 5.02 -5.39 10.74
CA GLU A 46 6.02 -5.05 9.73
C GLU A 46 7.36 -5.62 10.20
N LEU A 47 7.88 -6.59 9.45
CA LEU A 47 9.18 -7.22 9.74
C LEU A 47 10.32 -6.53 9.01
N ALA A 48 10.05 -6.03 7.81
CA ALA A 48 10.99 -5.25 7.04
C ALA A 48 10.26 -4.33 6.08
N ARG A 49 10.93 -3.25 5.70
CA ARG A 49 10.46 -2.33 4.67
C ARG A 49 11.59 -1.69 3.89
N LEU A 50 11.29 -1.15 2.72
CA LEU A 50 12.20 -0.21 2.06
C LEU A 50 12.22 1.14 2.79
N PRO A 51 13.31 1.93 2.65
CA PRO A 51 13.39 3.25 3.27
C PRO A 51 12.30 4.19 2.75
N MET A 52 11.56 4.81 3.67
CA MET A 52 10.41 5.67 3.41
C MET A 52 10.45 6.85 4.37
N ARG A 53 10.35 8.08 3.83
CA ARG A 53 10.44 9.31 4.64
C ARG A 53 9.35 9.39 5.73
N TYR A 54 8.16 8.88 5.45
CA TYR A 54 7.02 8.89 6.36
C TYR A 54 7.08 7.82 7.47
N GLN A 55 8.06 6.91 7.45
CA GLN A 55 8.32 5.94 8.52
C GLN A 55 9.74 6.12 9.12
N GLU A 56 10.38 7.28 8.92
CA GLU A 56 11.64 7.58 9.62
C GLU A 56 11.44 7.58 11.14
N GLY A 57 12.38 6.97 11.88
CA GLY A 57 12.29 6.81 13.34
C GLY A 57 11.38 5.67 13.83
N CYS A 58 10.76 4.91 12.92
CA CYS A 58 9.97 3.73 13.27
C CYS A 58 10.79 2.44 13.31
N GLU A 59 10.79 1.80 14.48
CA GLU A 59 11.62 0.62 14.78
C GLU A 59 10.78 -0.64 14.90
N GLN A 60 9.56 -0.51 15.43
CA GLN A 60 8.60 -1.60 15.55
C GLN A 60 7.23 -1.15 15.05
N SER A 61 6.96 -1.36 13.75
CA SER A 61 5.67 -1.01 13.14
C SER A 61 4.68 -2.17 13.15
N GLU A 62 3.39 -1.83 13.25
CA GLU A 62 2.24 -2.73 13.12
C GLU A 62 1.19 -2.07 12.23
N ALA A 63 0.54 -2.85 11.40
CA ALA A 63 -0.62 -2.44 10.62
C ALA A 63 -1.85 -3.23 11.07
N HIS A 64 -2.94 -2.54 11.35
CA HIS A 64 -4.20 -3.12 11.81
C HIS A 64 -5.26 -2.82 10.76
N TYR A 65 -5.74 -3.87 10.11
CA TYR A 65 -6.72 -3.77 9.03
C TYR A 65 -8.10 -4.20 9.54
N ASN A 66 -9.11 -3.37 9.33
CA ASN A 66 -10.49 -3.72 9.68
C ASN A 66 -11.38 -3.63 8.45
N LEU A 67 -11.93 -4.77 8.00
CA LEU A 67 -12.85 -4.79 6.86
C LEU A 67 -14.19 -4.20 7.28
N ARG A 68 -14.66 -3.20 6.53
CA ARG A 68 -15.92 -2.51 6.79
C ARG A 68 -17.07 -3.12 5.97
N PRO A 69 -18.34 -2.89 6.37
CA PRO A 69 -19.50 -3.41 5.64
C PRO A 69 -19.61 -2.93 4.19
N ASP A 70 -19.03 -1.78 3.87
CA ASP A 70 -18.98 -1.20 2.52
C ASP A 70 -17.88 -1.81 1.63
N GLY A 71 -17.10 -2.76 2.16
CA GLY A 71 -16.00 -3.42 1.45
C GLY A 71 -14.67 -2.67 1.50
N SER A 72 -14.61 -1.48 2.11
CA SER A 72 -13.37 -0.77 2.36
C SER A 72 -12.65 -1.30 3.60
N TYR A 73 -11.37 -0.97 3.75
CA TYR A 73 -10.63 -1.20 4.98
C TYR A 73 -10.45 0.09 5.77
N GLY A 74 -10.65 0.01 7.08
CA GLY A 74 -9.94 0.89 8.01
C GLY A 74 -8.48 0.42 8.15
N VAL A 75 -7.55 1.37 8.09
CA VAL A 75 -6.11 1.13 8.26
C VAL A 75 -5.64 1.91 9.47
N LEU A 76 -5.09 1.22 10.46
CA LEU A 76 -4.40 1.83 11.59
C LEU A 76 -2.96 1.34 11.61
N ASN A 77 -2.02 2.23 11.29
CA ASN A 77 -0.61 1.99 11.46
C ASN A 77 -0.17 2.52 12.83
N ARG A 78 0.56 1.69 13.58
CA ARG A 78 1.19 2.06 14.84
C ARG A 78 2.66 1.76 14.75
N CYS A 79 3.49 2.60 15.35
CA CYS A 79 4.92 2.41 15.33
C CYS A 79 5.50 2.77 16.69
N ARG A 80 6.43 1.94 17.18
CA ARG A 80 7.25 2.22 18.35
C ARG A 80 8.60 2.78 17.90
N THR A 81 9.05 3.87 18.53
CA THR A 81 10.37 4.47 18.31
C THR A 81 11.44 3.80 19.19
N MET A 82 12.72 4.11 18.97
CA MET A 82 13.81 3.64 19.86
C MET A 82 13.66 4.13 21.31
N GLY A 83 12.97 5.25 21.54
CA GLY A 83 12.69 5.79 22.88
C GLY A 83 11.40 5.28 23.51
N ASP A 84 10.83 4.17 23.00
CA ASP A 84 9.58 3.57 23.48
C ASP A 84 8.35 4.50 23.41
N GLU A 85 8.36 5.44 22.46
CA GLU A 85 7.18 6.24 22.16
C GLU A 85 6.33 5.57 21.08
N TRP A 86 5.01 5.69 21.20
CA TRP A 86 4.07 5.15 20.22
C TRP A 86 3.50 6.24 19.32
N LEU A 87 3.82 6.15 18.03
CA LEU A 87 3.23 6.94 16.96
C LEU A 87 2.05 6.19 16.32
N ARG A 88 1.07 6.93 15.79
CA ARG A 88 -0.12 6.36 15.14
C ARG A 88 -0.50 7.15 13.89
N ALA A 89 -0.98 6.44 12.88
CA ALA A 89 -1.56 7.00 11.66
C ALA A 89 -2.80 6.19 11.27
N GLU A 90 -3.91 6.88 11.08
CA GLU A 90 -5.19 6.30 10.68
C GLU A 90 -5.48 6.64 9.22
N GLY A 91 -6.21 5.77 8.55
CA GLY A 91 -6.57 5.92 7.15
C GLY A 91 -7.55 4.86 6.71
N HIS A 92 -7.72 4.77 5.40
CA HIS A 92 -8.59 3.79 4.79
C HIS A 92 -8.01 3.27 3.48
N ALA A 93 -8.48 2.09 3.07
CA ALA A 93 -8.09 1.50 1.80
C ALA A 93 -9.29 1.00 1.00
N ASN A 94 -9.25 1.18 -0.32
CA ASN A 94 -10.30 0.77 -1.25
C ASN A 94 -9.70 -0.06 -2.37
N ILE A 95 -10.45 -1.05 -2.87
CA ILE A 95 -10.05 -1.85 -4.03
C ILE A 95 -9.88 -0.94 -5.26
N GLN A 96 -8.80 -1.12 -6.02
CA GLN A 96 -8.55 -0.32 -7.23
C GLN A 96 -9.48 -0.71 -8.38
N GLU A 97 -9.70 -2.02 -8.55
CA GLU A 97 -10.45 -2.60 -9.67
C GLU A 97 -11.41 -3.68 -9.15
N PRO A 98 -12.73 -3.60 -9.43
CA PRO A 98 -13.69 -4.60 -8.98
C PRO A 98 -13.27 -6.02 -9.38
N GLY A 99 -13.28 -6.95 -8.42
CA GLY A 99 -12.86 -8.34 -8.65
C GLY A 99 -11.35 -8.59 -8.49
N HIS A 100 -10.53 -7.56 -8.26
CA HIS A 100 -9.09 -7.66 -8.02
C HIS A 100 -8.75 -7.17 -6.61
N THR A 101 -8.81 -8.07 -5.62
CA THR A 101 -8.67 -7.73 -4.19
C THR A 101 -7.23 -7.61 -3.70
N ASP A 102 -6.26 -7.78 -4.58
CA ASP A 102 -4.82 -7.65 -4.32
C ASP A 102 -4.27 -6.25 -4.58
N LYS A 103 -5.02 -5.37 -5.23
CA LYS A 103 -4.61 -3.97 -5.46
C LYS A 103 -5.54 -3.03 -4.74
N LEU A 104 -4.97 -2.20 -3.85
CA LEU A 104 -5.71 -1.21 -3.08
C LEU A 104 -5.12 0.20 -3.26
N TRP A 105 -6.00 1.19 -3.23
CA TRP A 105 -5.66 2.58 -2.95
C TRP A 105 -5.70 2.78 -1.45
N VAL A 106 -4.61 3.25 -0.85
CA VAL A 106 -4.55 3.60 0.57
C VAL A 106 -4.47 5.11 0.72
N GLU A 107 -5.27 5.68 1.61
CA GLU A 107 -5.27 7.10 1.92
C GLU A 107 -5.20 7.27 3.44
N PHE A 108 -4.21 8.03 3.92
CA PHE A 108 -4.06 8.34 5.34
C PHE A 108 -4.72 9.68 5.68
N ASP A 109 -5.38 9.73 6.83
CA ASP A 109 -6.12 10.89 7.29
C ASP A 109 -5.15 11.97 7.76
N ASN A 110 -5.09 13.07 7.01
CA ASN A 110 -4.30 14.25 7.35
C ASN A 110 -5.07 15.51 6.94
N TRP A 111 -4.58 16.68 7.34
CA TRP A 111 -5.27 17.95 7.08
C TRP A 111 -5.49 18.20 5.58
N PHE A 112 -4.59 17.73 4.72
CA PHE A 112 -4.65 17.93 3.27
C PHE A 112 -5.64 16.98 2.61
N THR A 113 -5.67 15.69 2.98
CA THR A 113 -6.66 14.72 2.47
C THR A 113 -8.08 15.08 2.90
N ARG A 114 -8.24 15.74 4.05
CA ARG A 114 -9.53 16.31 4.47
C ARG A 114 -9.96 17.51 3.62
N LEU A 115 -9.01 18.32 3.14
CA LEU A 115 -9.30 19.50 2.30
C LEU A 115 -9.58 19.11 0.86
N VAL A 116 -8.85 18.12 0.34
CA VAL A 116 -9.01 17.60 -1.01
C VAL A 116 -8.98 16.06 -0.94
N PRO A 117 -10.14 15.39 -0.90
CA PRO A 117 -10.19 13.93 -0.88
C PRO A 117 -9.65 13.31 -2.17
N GLY A 118 -8.91 12.22 -2.09
CA GLY A 118 -8.49 11.42 -3.24
C GLY A 118 -7.24 11.88 -3.99
N VAL A 119 -6.58 12.98 -3.61
CA VAL A 119 -5.33 13.45 -4.24
C VAL A 119 -4.06 12.82 -3.67
N ALA A 120 -4.11 12.25 -2.46
CA ALA A 120 -2.95 11.61 -1.82
C ALA A 120 -3.20 10.12 -1.57
N ARG A 121 -3.31 9.35 -2.67
CA ARG A 121 -3.46 7.90 -2.63
C ARG A 121 -2.12 7.21 -2.85
N GLY A 122 -1.80 6.27 -1.96
CA GLY A 122 -0.71 5.32 -2.13
C GLY A 122 -1.18 4.03 -2.80
N GLU A 123 -0.30 3.41 -3.56
CA GLU A 123 -0.51 2.08 -4.11
C GLU A 123 -0.10 1.02 -3.09
N TYR A 124 -1.05 0.15 -2.75
CA TYR A 124 -0.83 -0.99 -1.87
C TYR A 124 -1.16 -2.25 -2.66
N TRP A 125 -0.14 -2.90 -3.20
CA TRP A 125 -0.29 -4.12 -3.99
C TRP A 125 0.19 -5.31 -3.17
N ILE A 126 -0.71 -6.25 -2.89
CA ILE A 126 -0.40 -7.52 -2.25
C ILE A 126 0.28 -8.40 -3.30
N LEU A 127 1.61 -8.47 -3.24
CA LEU A 127 2.44 -9.23 -4.17
C LEU A 127 2.40 -10.73 -3.87
N TYR A 128 2.23 -11.06 -2.59
CA TYR A 128 2.16 -12.42 -2.08
C TYR A 128 1.42 -12.42 -0.75
N VAL A 129 0.64 -13.47 -0.51
CA VAL A 129 0.15 -13.88 0.81
C VAL A 129 0.17 -15.40 0.84
N ASP A 130 0.57 -16.00 1.95
CA ASP A 130 0.54 -17.46 2.08
C ASP A 130 -0.89 -17.98 2.29
N ASP A 131 -1.11 -19.27 2.06
CA ASP A 131 -2.43 -19.90 2.13
C ASP A 131 -3.10 -19.76 3.52
N HIS A 132 -2.29 -19.57 4.56
CA HIS A 132 -2.74 -19.42 5.95
C HIS A 132 -2.85 -17.96 6.40
N TYR A 133 -2.52 -16.98 5.55
CA TYR A 133 -2.54 -15.54 5.87
C TYR A 133 -1.66 -15.18 7.08
N ARG A 134 -0.55 -15.89 7.22
CA ARG A 134 0.51 -15.71 8.21
C ARG A 134 1.61 -14.78 7.74
N THR A 135 1.95 -14.77 6.45
CA THR A 135 2.97 -13.89 5.88
C THR A 135 2.49 -13.25 4.58
N ALA A 136 2.91 -12.02 4.33
CA ALA A 136 2.58 -11.29 3.11
C ALA A 136 3.73 -10.41 2.65
N ILE A 137 3.78 -10.15 1.35
CA ILE A 137 4.66 -9.16 0.74
C ILE A 137 3.76 -8.13 0.06
N VAL A 138 3.98 -6.86 0.38
CA VAL A 138 3.22 -5.75 -0.17
C VAL A 138 4.21 -4.77 -0.81
N GLY A 139 3.85 -4.16 -1.94
CA GLY A 139 4.67 -3.11 -2.52
C GLY A 139 3.91 -2.17 -3.45
N SER A 140 4.66 -1.33 -4.15
CA SER A 140 4.18 -0.46 -5.22
C SER A 140 4.68 -0.92 -6.59
N PRO A 141 3.96 -0.63 -7.68
CA PRO A 141 4.37 -1.01 -9.04
C PRO A 141 5.71 -0.41 -9.47
N ASP A 142 6.03 0.80 -8.99
CA ASP A 142 7.31 1.48 -9.27
C ASP A 142 8.50 0.95 -8.45
N ARG A 143 8.27 -0.07 -7.60
CA ARG A 143 9.25 -0.75 -6.76
C ARG A 143 9.93 0.12 -5.70
N LYS A 144 9.44 1.34 -5.46
CA LYS A 144 9.99 2.21 -4.42
C LYS A 144 9.51 1.86 -3.02
N TYR A 145 8.38 1.16 -2.92
CA TYR A 145 7.77 0.78 -1.67
C TYR A 145 7.63 -0.74 -1.56
N LEU A 146 8.07 -1.29 -0.44
CA LEU A 146 7.98 -2.72 -0.13
C LEU A 146 7.85 -2.89 1.38
N TRP A 147 6.99 -3.81 1.79
CA TRP A 147 6.83 -4.28 3.16
C TRP A 147 6.79 -5.81 3.19
N ILE A 148 7.47 -6.39 4.17
CA ILE A 148 7.34 -7.79 4.55
C ILE A 148 6.51 -7.83 5.83
N LEU A 149 5.34 -8.46 5.76
CA LEU A 149 4.38 -8.52 6.84
C LEU A 149 4.27 -9.94 7.40
N SER A 150 4.04 -10.05 8.70
CA SER A 150 3.76 -11.32 9.37
C SER A 150 2.73 -11.20 10.49
N ARG A 151 2.01 -12.27 10.79
CA ARG A 151 1.15 -12.37 11.98
C ARG A 151 1.93 -12.51 13.28
N THR A 152 3.21 -12.83 13.21
CA THR A 152 4.15 -12.91 14.34
C THR A 152 5.27 -11.87 14.20
N PRO A 153 5.84 -11.37 15.31
CA PRO A 153 6.87 -10.32 15.27
C PRO A 153 8.23 -10.81 14.76
N THR A 154 8.42 -12.13 14.61
CA THR A 154 9.63 -12.76 14.10
C THR A 154 9.28 -13.93 13.19
N LEU A 155 10.22 -14.32 12.34
CA LEU A 155 10.14 -15.47 11.44
C LEU A 155 11.44 -16.28 11.50
N PRO A 156 11.36 -17.60 11.25
CA PRO A 156 12.56 -18.41 11.07
C PRO A 156 13.33 -17.97 9.81
N ALA A 157 14.65 -18.20 9.82
CA ALA A 157 15.55 -17.70 8.77
C ALA A 157 15.19 -18.21 7.36
N TRP A 158 14.75 -19.46 7.24
CA TRP A 158 14.36 -20.05 5.95
C TRP A 158 13.13 -19.36 5.34
N GLU A 159 12.15 -19.00 6.17
CA GLU A 159 10.92 -18.35 5.71
C GLU A 159 11.21 -16.90 5.31
N ARG A 160 12.06 -16.22 6.09
CA ARG A 160 12.59 -14.91 5.74
C ARG A 160 13.26 -14.92 4.37
N GLU A 161 14.18 -15.85 4.12
CA GLU A 161 14.86 -15.94 2.82
C GLU A 161 13.91 -16.26 1.67
N ASN A 162 12.90 -17.11 1.89
CA ASN A 162 11.85 -17.36 0.91
C ASN A 162 11.09 -16.08 0.54
N LEU A 163 10.72 -15.25 1.51
CA LEU A 163 10.06 -13.97 1.25
C LEU A 163 10.97 -12.98 0.51
N LEU A 164 12.25 -12.91 0.88
CA LEU A 164 13.24 -12.07 0.19
C LEU A 164 13.47 -12.50 -1.25
N SER A 165 13.58 -13.82 -1.50
CA SER A 165 13.72 -14.36 -2.85
C SER A 165 12.54 -13.98 -3.73
N ARG A 166 11.30 -14.09 -3.22
CA ARG A 166 10.08 -13.67 -3.93
C ARG A 166 10.09 -12.18 -4.26
N ALA A 167 10.46 -11.32 -3.31
CA ALA A 167 10.56 -9.88 -3.55
C ALA A 167 11.63 -9.55 -4.61
N ARG A 168 12.81 -10.20 -4.56
CA ARG A 168 13.87 -10.03 -5.57
C ARG A 168 13.43 -10.47 -6.96
N GLN A 169 12.70 -11.57 -7.08
CA GLN A 169 12.15 -12.04 -8.36
C GLN A 169 11.19 -11.04 -9.02
N GLN A 170 10.54 -10.17 -8.23
CA GLN A 170 9.69 -9.08 -8.72
C GLN A 170 10.48 -7.79 -9.04
N GLY A 171 11.80 -7.77 -8.77
CA GLY A 171 12.69 -6.64 -9.06
C GLY A 171 12.87 -5.64 -7.91
N TYR A 172 12.46 -5.97 -6.69
CA TYR A 172 12.72 -5.11 -5.53
C TYR A 172 14.15 -5.29 -5.02
N ASP A 173 14.81 -4.18 -4.66
CA ASP A 173 16.14 -4.18 -4.06
C ASP A 173 16.08 -4.49 -2.57
N THR A 174 16.09 -5.77 -2.23
CA THR A 174 16.00 -6.21 -0.83
C THR A 174 17.27 -5.94 -0.01
N SER A 175 18.38 -5.51 -0.63
CA SER A 175 19.62 -5.17 0.10
C SER A 175 19.46 -3.92 0.98
N ARG A 176 18.48 -3.08 0.66
CA ARG A 176 18.19 -1.82 1.35
C ARG A 176 17.14 -1.93 2.45
N LEU A 177 16.66 -3.15 2.73
CA LEU A 177 15.61 -3.36 3.70
C LEU A 177 16.05 -2.91 5.10
N ILE A 178 15.20 -2.11 5.72
CA ILE A 178 15.26 -1.79 7.15
C ILE A 178 14.44 -2.86 7.86
N TRP A 179 15.05 -3.52 8.85
CA TRP A 179 14.45 -4.61 9.61
C TRP A 179 13.87 -4.11 10.93
N ARG A 180 12.77 -4.72 11.34
CA ARG A 180 12.16 -4.53 12.65
C ARG A 180 13.18 -4.76 13.76
N ALA A 181 13.28 -3.82 14.69
CA ALA A 181 14.09 -3.96 15.88
C ALA A 181 13.55 -5.06 16.81
N SER A 182 14.46 -5.86 17.37
CA SER A 182 14.12 -6.80 18.45
C SER A 182 13.78 -6.06 19.74
N ASP A 183 13.01 -6.71 20.60
CA ASP A 183 12.64 -6.13 21.90
C ASP A 183 13.87 -5.80 22.76
N GLN A 184 14.94 -6.59 22.65
CA GLN A 184 16.21 -6.32 23.33
C GLN A 184 16.90 -5.04 22.86
N GLN A 185 16.72 -4.65 21.59
CA GLN A 185 17.31 -3.41 21.06
C GLN A 185 16.57 -2.18 21.59
N ILE A 186 15.24 -2.26 21.74
CA ILE A 186 14.44 -1.17 22.32
C ILE A 186 14.82 -0.96 23.80
N VAL A 187 14.89 -2.04 24.59
CA VAL A 187 15.17 -1.94 26.04
C VAL A 187 16.55 -1.36 26.34
N LYS A 188 17.57 -1.62 25.52
CA LYS A 188 18.95 -1.14 25.75
C LYS A 188 19.15 0.37 25.60
N MET A 189 18.15 1.10 25.08
CA MET A 189 18.20 2.55 24.91
C MET A 189 17.45 3.32 26.02
N HIS A 190 16.88 2.60 26.97
CA HIS A 190 16.37 3.12 28.25
C HIS A 190 17.38 2.86 29.37
#